data_AF-A0A4R1FTM6-F1
#
_entry.id   AF-A0A4R1FTM6-F1
#
_cell.length_a   1.000
_cell.length_b   1.000
_cell.length_c   1.000
_cell.angle_alpha   90.00
_cell.angle_beta   90.00
_cell.angle_gamma   90.00
#
_symmetry.space_group_name_H-M   'P 1'
#
loop_
_entity.id
_entity.type
_entity.pdbx_description
1 polymer ?
#
loop_
_entity_poly.entity_id
_entity_poly.type
_entity_poly.pdbx_seq_one_letter_code
_entity_poly.pdbx_strand_id
1 'polypeptide(L)'
;MANSPKYAGREARQKWGWWYANRFLFWRRLTQLSIMAMFLAGPWFDVWLLKGNYSSSLLLDTVPLSDPLIVAESLATGYLPDWRALLGALIIVVFYACIASRAFCAWVCPLNIVTDSAAWLRRKLGIRQSAKLPRSLRYAVLLMILIGSASSGMLLWEWLNPVSALGRGIIYGLGATLWLVVAVFLFDLFIVEHGWCGYLCPIGATYGIIGAKAITRIKVSDRNKCDNCMDCYNICPEPQILRSPLHGKKNESLLVLSKDCISCGRCVDVCAEKVFIFTTRFNHSGE
;
A
#
# COMPACT_ATOMS: atom_id res chain seq x y z
N MET A 1 18.12 23.87 1.98
CA MET A 1 18.81 23.10 0.91
C MET A 1 18.18 21.71 0.85
N ALA A 2 18.03 21.10 -0.33
CA ALA A 2 17.42 19.78 -0.42
C ALA A 2 18.36 18.69 0.14
N ASN A 3 17.84 17.85 1.03
CA ASN A 3 18.59 16.73 1.59
C ASN A 3 18.79 15.63 0.55
N SER A 4 19.95 14.97 0.61
CA SER A 4 20.21 13.79 -0.21
C SER A 4 19.25 12.65 0.16
N PRO A 5 18.68 11.90 -0.82
CA PRO A 5 17.76 10.79 -0.55
C PRO A 5 18.32 9.73 0.42
N LYS A 6 19.64 9.54 0.43
CA LYS A 6 20.35 8.62 1.36
C LYS A 6 20.19 9.01 2.82
N TYR A 7 20.04 10.31 3.10
CA TYR A 7 19.93 10.86 4.45
C TYR A 7 18.52 11.35 4.79
N ALA A 8 17.50 10.93 4.02
CA ALA A 8 16.13 11.34 4.25
C ALA A 8 15.66 11.00 5.69
N GLY A 9 15.18 12.02 6.41
CA GLY A 9 14.71 11.93 7.79
C GLY A 9 15.83 11.95 8.85
N ARG A 10 17.08 12.27 8.48
CA ARG A 10 18.18 12.38 9.45
C ARG A 10 17.94 13.50 10.46
N GLU A 11 17.45 14.64 10.01
CA GLU A 11 17.18 15.78 10.88
C GLU A 11 16.06 15.48 11.88
N ALA A 12 14.97 14.84 11.43
CA ALA A 12 13.90 14.39 12.33
C ALA A 12 14.41 13.41 13.40
N ARG A 13 15.34 12.50 13.05
CA ARG A 13 15.98 11.59 14.01
C ARG A 13 16.86 12.33 15.02
N GLN A 14 17.53 13.41 14.61
CA GLN A 14 18.38 14.21 15.49
C GLN A 14 17.56 15.07 16.44
N LYS A 15 16.48 15.72 15.96
CA LYS A 15 15.62 16.59 16.77
C LYS A 15 14.67 15.82 17.71
N TRP A 16 14.04 14.75 17.20
CA TRP A 16 12.94 14.07 17.90
C TRP A 16 13.26 12.63 18.30
N GLY A 17 14.48 12.16 18.01
CA GLY A 17 14.91 10.79 18.29
C GLY A 17 14.46 9.77 17.23
N TRP A 18 15.04 8.57 17.34
CA TRP A 18 14.84 7.49 16.36
C TRP A 18 13.40 6.95 16.33
N TRP A 19 12.76 6.87 17.50
CA TRP A 19 11.41 6.30 17.63
C TRP A 19 10.36 7.19 16.94
N TYR A 20 10.38 8.50 17.19
CA TYR A 20 9.44 9.42 16.54
C TYR A 20 9.59 9.42 15.02
N ALA A 21 10.84 9.37 14.53
CA ALA A 21 11.14 9.41 13.10
C ALA A 21 10.87 8.10 12.34
N ASN A 22 10.46 7.02 13.05
CA ASN A 22 10.13 5.74 12.43
C ASN A 22 8.88 5.08 13.03
N ARG A 23 8.06 5.80 13.81
CA ARG A 23 6.92 5.20 14.52
C ARG A 23 5.94 4.53 13.55
N PHE A 24 5.56 5.20 12.45
CA PHE A 24 4.59 4.61 11.52
C PHE A 24 5.20 3.45 10.74
N LEU A 25 6.50 3.52 10.43
CA LEU A 25 7.21 2.39 9.85
C LEU A 25 7.21 1.18 10.80
N PHE A 26 7.49 1.39 12.09
CA PHE A 26 7.50 0.32 13.08
C PHE A 26 6.12 -0.33 13.22
N TRP A 27 5.07 0.47 13.44
CA TRP A 27 3.71 -0.04 13.56
C TRP A 27 3.24 -0.80 12.32
N ARG A 28 3.58 -0.32 11.11
CA ARG A 28 3.27 -1.04 9.85
C ARG A 28 3.95 -2.39 9.77
N ARG A 29 5.23 -2.48 10.17
CA ARG A 29 5.96 -3.75 10.16
C ARG A 29 5.39 -4.70 11.21
N LEU A 30 5.04 -4.18 12.39
CA LEU A 30 4.41 -4.98 13.42
C LEU A 30 3.08 -5.57 12.95
N THR A 31 2.21 -4.78 12.30
CA THR A 31 0.93 -5.29 11.77
C THR A 31 1.14 -6.30 10.65
N GLN A 32 2.03 -6.02 9.70
CA GLN A 32 2.32 -6.95 8.58
C GLN A 32 2.89 -8.28 9.08
N LEU A 33 3.86 -8.24 10.00
CA LEU A 33 4.47 -9.44 10.57
C LEU A 33 3.49 -10.19 11.47
N SER A 34 2.65 -9.47 12.22
CA SER A 34 1.61 -10.09 13.06
C SER A 34 0.58 -10.84 12.21
N ILE A 35 0.09 -10.25 11.11
CA ILE A 35 -0.85 -10.91 10.19
C ILE A 35 -0.19 -12.13 9.54
N MET A 36 1.06 -12.00 9.12
CA MET A 36 1.82 -13.12 8.56
C MET A 36 2.03 -14.24 9.60
N ALA A 37 2.32 -13.90 10.85
CA ALA A 37 2.44 -14.85 11.95
C ALA A 37 1.09 -15.55 12.24
N MET A 38 -0.04 -14.84 12.14
CA MET A 38 -1.36 -15.46 12.29
C MET A 38 -1.66 -16.49 11.19
N PHE A 39 -1.23 -16.25 9.95
CA PHE A 39 -1.33 -17.25 8.88
C PHE A 39 -0.39 -18.45 9.10
N LEU A 40 0.78 -18.24 9.71
CA LEU A 40 1.74 -19.30 10.03
C LEU A 40 1.38 -20.09 11.29
N ALA A 41 0.54 -19.53 12.17
CA ALA A 41 0.12 -20.17 13.41
C ALA A 41 -0.67 -21.48 13.18
N GLY A 42 -1.43 -21.56 12.09
CA GLY A 42 -2.13 -22.80 11.70
C GLY A 42 -1.15 -23.94 11.41
N PRO A 43 -0.30 -23.84 10.36
CA PRO A 43 0.62 -24.90 9.98
C PRO A 43 1.65 -25.29 11.06
N TRP A 44 2.07 -24.36 11.92
CA TRP A 44 3.16 -24.60 12.88
C TRP A 44 2.69 -24.96 14.29
N PHE A 45 1.52 -24.47 14.71
CA PHE A 45 1.03 -24.67 16.09
C PHE A 45 -0.36 -25.32 16.14
N ASP A 46 -0.93 -25.70 15.00
CA ASP A 46 -2.30 -26.25 14.85
C ASP A 46 -3.41 -25.31 15.37
N VAL A 47 -3.09 -24.02 15.54
CA VAL A 47 -4.02 -22.97 15.96
C VAL A 47 -4.47 -22.20 14.73
N TRP A 48 -5.60 -22.62 14.15
CA TRP A 48 -6.14 -22.06 12.90
C TRP A 48 -6.91 -20.74 13.14
N LEU A 49 -6.20 -19.66 13.45
CA LEU A 49 -6.78 -18.32 13.60
C LEU A 49 -7.23 -17.70 12.26
N LEU A 50 -6.48 -17.95 11.18
CA LEU A 50 -6.79 -17.55 9.81
C LEU A 50 -6.61 -18.75 8.88
N LYS A 51 -7.71 -19.23 8.27
CA LYS A 51 -7.66 -20.29 7.25
C LYS A 51 -7.75 -19.68 5.86
N GLY A 52 -6.84 -20.03 4.96
CA GLY A 52 -6.86 -19.57 3.57
C GLY A 52 -5.64 -18.72 3.18
N ASN A 53 -5.84 -17.76 2.28
CA ASN A 53 -4.81 -16.88 1.75
C ASN A 53 -5.28 -15.40 1.75
N TYR A 54 -4.44 -14.50 1.23
CA TYR A 54 -4.80 -13.07 1.12
C TYR A 54 -5.94 -12.78 0.12
N SER A 55 -6.32 -13.75 -0.72
CA SER A 55 -7.41 -13.65 -1.70
C SER A 55 -8.76 -14.09 -1.11
N SER A 56 -8.74 -15.10 -0.23
CA SER A 56 -9.87 -15.60 0.55
C SER A 56 -9.35 -16.17 1.86
N SER A 57 -9.70 -15.54 2.98
CA SER A 57 -9.40 -16.06 4.32
C SER A 57 -10.65 -16.09 5.20
N LEU A 58 -10.71 -17.08 6.09
CA LEU A 58 -11.69 -17.17 7.16
C LEU A 58 -10.98 -16.78 8.45
N LEU A 59 -11.42 -15.69 9.06
CA LEU A 59 -10.96 -15.28 10.39
C LEU A 59 -11.83 -15.99 11.43
N LEU A 60 -11.16 -16.76 12.31
CA LEU A 60 -11.78 -17.53 13.40
C LEU A 60 -12.99 -18.36 12.93
N ASP A 61 -12.90 -18.97 11.74
CA ASP A 61 -13.96 -19.77 11.09
C ASP A 61 -15.33 -19.06 10.91
N THR A 62 -15.41 -17.75 11.19
CA THR A 62 -16.69 -17.02 11.33
C THR A 62 -16.77 -15.79 10.44
N VAL A 63 -15.67 -15.08 10.21
CA VAL A 63 -15.66 -13.87 9.38
C VAL A 63 -14.94 -14.13 8.06
N PRO A 64 -15.68 -14.23 6.93
CA PRO A 64 -15.06 -14.32 5.62
C PRO A 64 -14.41 -12.98 5.26
N LEU A 65 -13.12 -13.01 4.96
CA LEU A 65 -12.33 -11.91 4.44
C LEU A 65 -11.98 -12.24 2.99
N SER A 66 -12.86 -11.84 2.09
CA SER A 66 -12.70 -12.05 0.64
C SER A 66 -12.20 -10.76 -0.01
N ASP A 67 -11.14 -10.86 -0.81
CA ASP A 67 -10.62 -9.71 -1.55
C ASP A 67 -11.71 -9.19 -2.52
N PRO A 68 -12.09 -7.90 -2.46
CA PRO A 68 -13.06 -7.31 -3.38
C PRO A 68 -12.71 -7.51 -4.86
N LEU A 69 -11.41 -7.62 -5.19
CA LEU A 69 -10.96 -7.90 -6.55
C LEU A 69 -11.31 -9.33 -6.99
N ILE A 70 -11.11 -10.31 -6.12
CA ILE A 70 -11.38 -11.73 -6.42
C ILE A 70 -12.89 -11.97 -6.52
N VAL A 71 -13.69 -11.32 -5.68
CA VAL A 71 -15.15 -11.35 -5.80
C VAL A 71 -15.60 -10.70 -7.11
N ALA A 72 -14.99 -9.60 -7.53
CA ALA A 72 -15.28 -8.98 -8.83
C ALA A 72 -14.91 -9.90 -10.01
N GLU A 73 -13.77 -10.59 -9.93
CA GLU A 73 -13.36 -11.58 -10.95
C GLU A 73 -14.31 -12.78 -11.00
N SER A 74 -14.71 -13.33 -9.84
CA SER A 74 -15.69 -14.42 -9.78
C SER A 74 -17.02 -14.02 -10.41
N LEU A 75 -17.50 -12.81 -10.13
CA LEU A 75 -18.72 -12.32 -10.77
C LEU A 75 -18.53 -12.12 -12.28
N ALA A 76 -17.35 -11.67 -12.71
CA ALA A 76 -17.02 -11.48 -14.12
C ALA A 76 -16.93 -12.81 -14.90
N THR A 77 -16.54 -13.91 -14.26
CA THR A 77 -16.53 -15.26 -14.88
C THR A 77 -17.94 -15.87 -14.97
N GLY A 78 -18.96 -15.21 -14.42
CA GLY A 78 -20.33 -15.71 -14.36
C GLY A 78 -20.61 -16.68 -13.21
N TYR A 79 -19.61 -16.92 -12.34
CA TYR A 79 -19.80 -17.74 -11.14
C TYR A 79 -20.33 -16.87 -10.00
N LEU A 80 -21.50 -17.20 -9.47
CA LEU A 80 -22.04 -16.52 -8.29
C LEU A 80 -21.26 -16.99 -7.04
N PRO A 81 -20.44 -16.11 -6.43
CA PRO A 81 -19.72 -16.48 -5.22
C PRO A 81 -20.70 -16.70 -4.07
N ASP A 82 -20.32 -17.57 -3.12
CA ASP A 82 -21.11 -17.86 -1.93
C ASP A 82 -21.49 -16.55 -1.19
N TRP A 83 -22.68 -16.51 -0.60
CA TRP A 83 -23.21 -15.35 0.11
C TRP A 83 -22.26 -14.85 1.21
N ARG A 84 -21.53 -15.78 1.83
CA ARG A 84 -20.47 -15.47 2.81
C ARG A 84 -19.34 -14.65 2.19
N ALA A 85 -18.89 -14.98 0.98
CA ALA A 85 -17.82 -14.25 0.30
C ALA A 85 -18.27 -12.84 -0.11
N LEU A 86 -19.52 -12.67 -0.55
CA LEU A 86 -20.10 -11.35 -0.84
C LEU A 86 -20.18 -10.48 0.42
N LEU A 87 -20.65 -11.04 1.53
CA LEU A 87 -20.72 -10.35 2.81
C LEU A 87 -19.32 -9.95 3.29
N GLY A 88 -18.33 -10.83 3.16
CA GLY A 88 -16.93 -10.55 3.50
C GLY A 88 -16.33 -9.41 2.69
N ALA A 89 -16.51 -9.43 1.36
CA ALA A 89 -16.04 -8.35 0.49
C ALA A 89 -16.74 -7.02 0.82
N LEU A 90 -18.05 -7.03 1.11
CA LEU A 90 -18.79 -5.83 1.48
C LEU A 90 -18.25 -5.21 2.77
N ILE A 91 -17.98 -6.02 3.80
CA ILE A 91 -17.38 -5.55 5.06
C ILE A 91 -16.03 -4.87 4.79
N ILE A 92 -15.15 -5.51 4.02
CA ILE A 92 -13.84 -4.97 3.66
C ILE A 92 -13.98 -3.65 2.89
N VAL A 93 -14.87 -3.60 1.91
CA VAL A 93 -15.15 -2.38 1.12
C VAL A 93 -15.58 -1.25 2.03
N VAL A 94 -16.59 -1.46 2.89
CA VAL A 94 -17.10 -0.43 3.81
C VAL A 94 -16.00 0.02 4.78
N PHE A 95 -15.30 -0.92 5.40
CA PHE A 95 -14.24 -0.63 6.37
C PHE A 95 -13.13 0.24 5.76
N TYR A 96 -12.57 -0.17 4.61
CA TYR A 96 -11.50 0.59 3.95
C TYR A 96 -11.98 1.84 3.23
N ALA A 97 -13.25 1.89 2.80
CA ALA A 97 -13.85 3.11 2.28
C ALA A 97 -14.00 4.18 3.37
N CYS A 98 -14.25 3.80 4.63
CA CYS A 98 -14.39 4.75 5.73
C CYS A 98 -13.03 5.16 6.32
N ILE A 99 -12.13 4.22 6.58
CA ILE A 99 -10.95 4.49 7.42
C ILE A 99 -9.92 5.34 6.71
N ALA A 100 -9.22 4.81 5.72
CA ALA A 100 -8.09 5.51 5.09
C ALA A 100 -7.82 4.99 3.68
N SER A 101 -7.36 5.89 2.81
CA SER A 101 -7.07 5.57 1.41
C SER A 101 -5.96 4.52 1.30
N ARG A 102 -6.23 3.42 0.59
CA ARG A 102 -5.30 2.31 0.32
C ARG A 102 -4.54 1.82 1.55
N ALA A 103 -5.17 1.85 2.73
CA ALA A 103 -4.52 1.44 3.97
C ALA A 103 -4.07 -0.04 3.94
N PHE A 104 -4.84 -0.91 3.27
CA PHE A 104 -4.47 -2.32 3.06
C PHE A 104 -3.05 -2.46 2.49
N CYS A 105 -2.70 -1.68 1.47
CA CYS A 105 -1.39 -1.75 0.81
C CYS A 105 -0.24 -1.39 1.76
N ALA A 106 -0.45 -0.48 2.71
CA ALA A 106 0.60 -0.02 3.62
C ALA A 106 0.69 -0.84 4.93
N TRP A 107 -0.42 -1.38 5.41
CA TRP A 107 -0.55 -1.95 6.76
C TRP A 107 -0.77 -3.47 6.78
N VAL A 108 -1.34 -4.04 5.73
CA VAL A 108 -1.69 -5.47 5.66
C VAL A 108 -0.84 -6.20 4.64
N CYS A 109 -0.61 -5.60 3.47
CA CYS A 109 0.08 -6.27 2.36
C CYS A 109 1.54 -6.58 2.71
N PRO A 110 1.98 -7.86 2.68
CA PRO A 110 3.36 -8.24 2.98
C PRO A 110 4.33 -7.87 1.85
N LEU A 111 3.85 -7.77 0.61
CA LEU A 111 4.66 -7.35 -0.54
C LEU A 111 5.21 -5.93 -0.36
N ASN A 112 4.52 -5.09 0.41
CA ASN A 112 5.01 -3.76 0.71
C ASN A 112 6.34 -3.77 1.48
N ILE A 113 6.63 -4.81 2.28
CA ILE A 113 7.95 -4.96 2.92
C ILE A 113 9.04 -5.11 1.85
N VAL A 114 8.76 -5.88 0.80
CA VAL A 114 9.68 -6.13 -0.32
C VAL A 114 9.92 -4.85 -1.11
N THR A 115 8.86 -4.13 -1.49
CA THR A 115 8.97 -2.88 -2.26
C THR A 115 9.63 -1.76 -1.46
N ASP A 116 9.29 -1.62 -0.16
CA ASP A 116 9.93 -0.62 0.70
C ASP A 116 11.42 -0.94 0.91
N SER A 117 11.79 -2.23 0.96
CA SER A 117 13.19 -2.68 1.04
C SER A 117 13.95 -2.40 -0.26
N ALA A 118 13.33 -2.64 -1.41
CA ALA A 118 13.88 -2.26 -2.72
C ALA A 118 14.12 -0.75 -2.79
N ALA A 119 13.15 0.07 -2.39
CA ALA A 119 13.28 1.52 -2.37
C ALA A 119 14.33 2.03 -1.37
N TRP A 120 14.46 1.39 -0.21
CA TRP A 120 15.54 1.70 0.74
C TRP A 120 16.91 1.38 0.15
N LEU A 121 17.07 0.20 -0.46
CA LEU A 121 18.33 -0.22 -1.06
C LEU A 121 18.70 0.68 -2.24
N ARG A 122 17.73 1.01 -3.09
CA ARG A 122 17.87 1.95 -4.22
C ARG A 122 18.42 3.30 -3.78
N ARG A 123 17.89 3.87 -2.70
CA ARG A 123 18.36 5.14 -2.11
C ARG A 123 19.76 5.03 -1.52
N LYS A 124 20.11 3.87 -0.95
CA LYS A 124 21.45 3.61 -0.41
C LYS A 124 22.50 3.46 -1.51
N LEU A 125 22.13 2.80 -2.62
CA LEU A 125 22.95 2.61 -3.81
C LEU A 125 23.02 3.85 -4.71
N GLY A 126 22.14 4.84 -4.51
CA GLY A 126 22.12 6.09 -5.28
C GLY A 126 21.58 5.95 -6.70
N ILE A 127 20.77 4.91 -6.97
CA ILE A 127 20.18 4.67 -8.29
C ILE A 127 19.08 5.71 -8.54
N ARG A 128 19.35 6.66 -9.45
CA ARG A 128 18.43 7.78 -9.79
C ARG A 128 17.56 7.53 -11.03
N GLN A 129 17.89 6.53 -11.85
CA GLN A 129 17.19 6.27 -13.11
C GLN A 129 15.83 5.64 -12.85
N SER A 130 14.76 6.42 -12.87
CA SER A 130 13.39 5.91 -12.79
C SER A 130 12.68 6.09 -14.13
N ALA A 131 12.19 5.00 -14.72
CA ALA A 131 11.32 5.11 -15.88
C ALA A 131 10.01 5.83 -15.48
N LYS A 132 9.48 6.65 -16.40
CA LYS A 132 8.19 7.32 -16.22
C LYS A 132 7.10 6.41 -16.73
N LEU A 133 6.44 5.68 -15.83
CA LEU A 133 5.27 4.88 -16.17
C LEU A 133 3.98 5.69 -15.95
N PRO A 134 2.94 5.50 -16.79
CA PRO A 134 1.65 6.12 -16.55
C PRO A 134 0.91 5.36 -15.44
N ARG A 135 0.34 6.07 -14.46
CA ARG A 135 -0.43 5.46 -13.36
C ARG A 135 -1.78 4.92 -13.77
N SER A 136 -2.25 5.25 -14.97
CA SER A 136 -3.42 4.62 -15.57
C SER A 136 -3.16 3.14 -15.86
N LEU A 137 -1.89 2.72 -15.95
CA LEU A 137 -1.52 1.37 -16.30
C LEU A 137 -2.09 0.34 -15.32
N ARG A 138 -2.12 0.59 -14.01
CA ARG A 138 -2.76 -0.34 -13.05
C ARG A 138 -4.26 -0.51 -13.28
N TYR A 139 -4.95 0.51 -13.80
CA TYR A 139 -6.37 0.40 -14.13
C TYR A 139 -6.56 -0.33 -15.47
N ALA A 140 -5.62 -0.16 -16.40
CA ALA A 140 -5.58 -0.97 -17.62
C ALA A 140 -5.30 -2.45 -17.28
N VAL A 141 -4.34 -2.75 -16.41
CA VAL A 141 -4.05 -4.10 -15.90
C VAL A 141 -5.26 -4.67 -15.18
N LEU A 142 -5.91 -3.91 -14.29
CA LEU A 142 -7.16 -4.32 -13.64
C LEU A 142 -8.24 -4.71 -14.66
N LEU A 143 -8.47 -3.87 -15.67
CA LEU A 143 -9.47 -4.11 -16.70
C LEU A 143 -9.10 -5.32 -17.58
N MET A 144 -7.82 -5.47 -17.93
CA MET A 144 -7.32 -6.63 -18.68
C MET A 144 -7.51 -7.94 -17.90
N ILE A 145 -7.26 -7.94 -16.59
CA ILE A 145 -7.46 -9.13 -15.75
C ILE A 145 -8.94 -9.47 -15.62
N LEU A 146 -9.82 -8.48 -15.44
CA LEU A 146 -11.27 -8.71 -15.38
C LEU A 146 -11.81 -9.28 -16.69
N ILE A 147 -11.42 -8.71 -17.84
CA ILE A 147 -11.83 -9.21 -19.16
C ILE A 147 -11.24 -10.58 -19.43
N GLY A 148 -9.95 -10.78 -19.11
CA GLY A 148 -9.28 -12.07 -19.28
C GLY A 148 -9.89 -13.17 -18.40
N SER A 149 -10.33 -12.83 -17.19
CA SER A 149 -11.02 -13.78 -16.31
C SER A 149 -12.41 -14.10 -16.86
N ALA A 150 -13.14 -13.08 -17.35
CA ALA A 150 -14.44 -13.27 -17.98
C ALA A 150 -14.37 -14.16 -19.25
N SER A 151 -13.30 -14.05 -20.05
CA SER A 151 -13.15 -14.85 -21.28
C SER A 151 -12.59 -16.25 -21.03
N SER A 152 -11.68 -16.43 -20.08
CA SER A 152 -11.05 -17.72 -19.77
C SER A 152 -11.87 -18.58 -18.81
N GLY A 153 -12.78 -17.97 -18.03
CA GLY A 153 -13.49 -18.64 -16.94
C GLY A 153 -12.60 -18.95 -15.73
N MET A 154 -11.36 -18.47 -15.71
CA MET A 154 -10.38 -18.70 -14.64
C MET A 154 -10.09 -17.41 -13.87
N LEU A 155 -9.75 -17.54 -12.58
CA LEU A 155 -9.30 -16.43 -11.73
C LEU A 155 -7.83 -16.10 -12.05
N LEU A 156 -7.59 -15.29 -13.07
CA LEU A 156 -6.24 -14.98 -13.56
C LEU A 156 -5.37 -14.31 -12.49
N TRP A 157 -5.96 -13.50 -11.61
CA TRP A 157 -5.18 -12.83 -10.58
C TRP A 157 -4.58 -13.80 -9.57
N GLU A 158 -5.28 -14.89 -9.22
CA GLU A 158 -4.78 -15.85 -8.24
C GLU A 158 -3.44 -16.50 -8.67
N TRP A 159 -3.22 -16.60 -9.98
CA TRP A 159 -1.99 -17.10 -10.58
C TRP A 159 -0.88 -16.04 -10.65
N LEU A 160 -1.22 -14.80 -10.98
CA LEU A 160 -0.27 -13.71 -11.18
C LEU A 160 0.02 -12.91 -9.90
N ASN A 161 -0.73 -13.14 -8.82
CA ASN A 161 -0.69 -12.32 -7.62
C ASN A 161 0.59 -12.57 -6.79
N PRO A 162 1.58 -11.65 -6.78
CA PRO A 162 2.81 -11.83 -6.02
C PRO A 162 2.58 -11.75 -4.50
N VAL A 163 1.44 -11.20 -4.04
CA VAL A 163 1.08 -11.17 -2.62
C VAL A 163 0.76 -12.58 -2.14
N SER A 164 -0.08 -13.30 -2.90
CA SER A 164 -0.41 -14.69 -2.62
C SER A 164 0.80 -15.61 -2.80
N ALA A 165 1.65 -15.34 -3.81
CA ALA A 165 2.93 -16.03 -4.02
C ALA A 165 3.86 -15.90 -2.81
N LEU A 166 4.00 -14.69 -2.26
CA LEU A 166 4.81 -14.45 -1.07
C LEU A 166 4.25 -15.20 0.14
N GLY A 167 2.93 -15.14 0.37
CA GLY A 167 2.29 -15.91 1.44
C GLY A 167 2.52 -17.42 1.31
N ARG A 168 2.30 -17.97 0.10
CA ARG A 168 2.53 -19.40 -0.20
C ARG A 168 3.99 -19.79 -0.03
N GLY A 169 4.93 -18.97 -0.48
CA GLY A 169 6.37 -19.24 -0.38
C GLY A 169 6.90 -19.23 1.06
N ILE A 170 6.25 -18.50 1.98
CA ILE A 170 6.64 -18.51 3.39
C ILE A 170 6.04 -19.73 4.12
N ILE A 171 4.81 -20.12 3.78
CA ILE A 171 4.11 -21.24 4.44
C ILE A 171 4.60 -22.60 3.95
N TYR A 172 4.68 -22.79 2.64
CA TYR A 172 4.98 -24.09 2.00
C TYR A 172 6.45 -24.25 1.58
N GLY A 173 7.31 -23.27 1.94
CA GLY A 173 8.73 -23.24 1.58
C GLY A 173 9.02 -22.48 0.27
N LEU A 174 10.32 -22.21 0.02
CA LEU A 174 10.86 -21.49 -1.15
C LEU A 174 10.58 -22.24 -2.48
N GLY A 175 9.32 -22.36 -2.86
CA GLY A 175 8.86 -23.09 -4.03
C GLY A 175 8.85 -22.26 -5.31
N ALA A 176 8.17 -22.79 -6.33
CA ALA A 176 8.08 -22.26 -7.70
C ALA A 176 7.40 -20.88 -7.84
N THR A 177 7.09 -20.18 -6.76
CA THR A 177 6.45 -18.85 -6.76
C THR A 177 7.35 -17.74 -6.25
N LEU A 178 8.55 -18.07 -5.73
CA LEU A 178 9.54 -17.08 -5.27
C LEU A 178 10.01 -16.15 -6.39
N TRP A 179 10.13 -16.69 -7.61
CA TRP A 179 10.62 -15.94 -8.76
C TRP A 179 9.75 -14.71 -9.05
N LEU A 180 8.44 -14.75 -8.79
CA LEU A 180 7.54 -13.60 -8.94
C LEU A 180 7.91 -12.48 -7.96
N VAL A 181 8.19 -12.82 -6.70
CA VAL A 181 8.56 -11.86 -5.68
C VAL A 181 9.93 -11.24 -5.99
N VAL A 182 10.88 -12.06 -6.44
CA VAL A 182 12.21 -11.60 -6.87
C VAL A 182 12.10 -10.70 -8.10
N ALA A 183 11.27 -11.06 -9.09
CA ALA A 183 11.04 -10.25 -10.28
C ALA A 183 10.46 -8.88 -9.91
N VAL A 184 9.48 -8.82 -9.02
CA VAL A 184 8.93 -7.56 -8.49
C VAL A 184 10.00 -6.75 -7.76
N PHE A 185 10.80 -7.39 -6.91
CA PHE A 185 11.89 -6.72 -6.19
C PHE A 185 12.93 -6.10 -7.15
N LEU A 186 13.37 -6.86 -8.15
CA LEU A 186 14.34 -6.39 -9.14
C LEU A 186 13.75 -5.27 -10.01
N PHE A 187 12.49 -5.39 -10.40
CA PHE A 187 11.78 -4.35 -11.14
C PHE A 187 11.73 -3.03 -10.36
N ASP A 188 11.39 -3.10 -9.07
CA ASP A 188 11.33 -1.93 -8.20
C ASP A 188 12.73 -1.33 -7.91
N LEU A 189 13.74 -2.19 -7.80
CA LEU A 189 15.12 -1.79 -7.53
C LEU A 189 15.77 -1.09 -8.74
N PHE A 190 15.66 -1.68 -9.93
CA PHE A 190 16.41 -1.23 -11.11
C PHE A 190 15.61 -0.34 -12.06
N ILE A 191 14.30 -0.54 -12.21
CA ILE A 191 13.52 0.09 -13.29
C ILE A 191 12.72 1.29 -12.76
N VAL A 192 11.84 1.08 -11.78
CA VAL A 192 10.97 2.16 -11.24
C VAL A 192 10.85 2.05 -9.73
N GLU A 193 11.11 3.15 -9.01
CA GLU A 193 10.89 3.18 -7.56
C GLU A 193 9.40 2.97 -7.22
N HIS A 194 9.10 1.94 -6.41
CA HIS A 194 7.73 1.47 -6.14
C HIS A 194 6.92 1.15 -7.41
N GLY A 195 7.58 0.66 -8.46
CA GLY A 195 6.99 0.37 -9.76
C GLY A 195 5.75 -0.52 -9.69
N TRP A 196 5.85 -1.66 -9.00
CA TRP A 196 4.77 -2.62 -8.93
C TRP A 196 3.56 -2.08 -8.19
N CYS A 197 3.73 -1.66 -6.94
CA CYS A 197 2.64 -1.18 -6.09
C CYS A 197 2.04 0.16 -6.58
N GLY A 198 2.82 1.01 -7.24
CA GLY A 198 2.36 2.30 -7.76
C GLY A 198 1.64 2.21 -9.11
N TYR A 199 2.17 1.41 -10.04
CA TYR A 199 1.79 1.46 -11.47
C TYR A 199 1.19 0.19 -12.04
N LEU A 200 1.43 -1.00 -11.46
CA LEU A 200 1.00 -2.27 -12.04
C LEU A 200 -0.03 -3.03 -11.20
N CYS A 201 0.01 -2.88 -9.88
CA CYS A 201 -0.78 -3.70 -8.97
C CYS A 201 -2.30 -3.41 -9.07
N PRO A 202 -3.13 -4.38 -9.51
CA PRO A 202 -4.58 -4.24 -9.60
C PRO A 202 -5.25 -4.18 -8.23
N ILE A 203 -4.72 -4.87 -7.20
CA ILE A 203 -5.17 -4.70 -5.81
C ILE A 203 -5.05 -3.22 -5.41
N GLY A 204 -3.90 -2.60 -5.69
CA GLY A 204 -3.70 -1.18 -5.44
C GLY A 204 -4.69 -0.28 -6.18
N ALA A 205 -5.09 -0.66 -7.39
CA ALA A 205 -6.12 0.04 -8.15
C ALA A 205 -7.49 -0.06 -7.47
N THR A 206 -7.94 -1.26 -7.11
CA THR A 206 -9.22 -1.55 -6.44
C THR A 206 -9.34 -0.83 -5.10
N TYR A 207 -8.37 -1.01 -4.21
CA TYR A 207 -8.34 -0.31 -2.91
C TYR A 207 -8.20 1.21 -3.05
N GLY A 208 -7.64 1.69 -4.16
CA GLY A 208 -7.61 3.11 -4.50
C GLY A 208 -8.97 3.68 -4.87
N ILE A 209 -9.82 2.89 -5.54
CA ILE A 209 -11.19 3.28 -5.88
C ILE A 209 -12.05 3.24 -4.62
N ILE A 210 -12.00 2.15 -3.87
CA ILE A 210 -12.73 1.97 -2.60
C ILE A 210 -12.39 3.10 -1.62
N GLY A 211 -11.09 3.34 -1.41
CA GLY A 211 -10.59 4.35 -0.47
C GLY A 211 -10.56 5.78 -1.02
N ALA A 212 -11.09 6.06 -2.22
CA ALA A 212 -10.97 7.39 -2.85
C ALA A 212 -11.62 8.51 -2.03
N LYS A 213 -12.68 8.19 -1.28
CA LYS A 213 -13.43 9.12 -0.41
C LYS A 213 -13.20 8.91 1.09
N ALA A 214 -12.19 8.13 1.48
CA ALA A 214 -11.91 7.82 2.88
C ALA A 214 -11.77 9.04 3.79
N ILE A 215 -12.25 8.87 5.02
CA ILE A 215 -12.37 9.90 6.05
C ILE A 215 -11.00 10.31 6.55
N THR A 216 -10.11 9.37 6.87
CA THR A 216 -8.78 9.75 7.37
C THR A 216 -7.87 10.15 6.22
N ARG A 217 -7.29 11.34 6.32
CA ARG A 217 -6.38 11.93 5.34
C ARG A 217 -5.20 12.58 6.05
N ILE A 218 -4.13 12.78 5.29
CA ILE A 218 -2.97 13.54 5.74
C ILE A 218 -3.19 14.99 5.32
N LYS A 219 -2.94 15.93 6.24
CA LYS A 219 -3.04 17.36 6.01
C LYS A 219 -1.70 18.04 6.28
N VAL A 220 -1.42 19.05 5.46
CA VAL A 220 -0.37 20.03 5.72
C VAL A 220 -0.95 21.06 6.68
N SER A 221 -0.47 21.09 7.92
CA SER A 221 -0.96 21.99 8.97
C SER A 221 -0.60 23.45 8.70
N ASP A 222 0.64 23.70 8.29
CA ASP A 222 1.15 25.03 7.99
C ASP A 222 2.27 24.94 6.94
N ARG A 223 2.07 25.57 5.78
CA ARG A 223 3.07 25.60 4.70
C ARG A 223 4.30 26.43 5.07
N ASN A 224 4.16 27.43 5.94
CA ASN A 224 5.25 28.34 6.29
C ASN A 224 6.32 27.67 7.17
N LYS A 225 5.95 26.59 7.87
CA LYS A 225 6.90 25.77 8.63
C LYS A 225 7.74 24.86 7.74
N CYS A 226 7.42 24.72 6.46
CA CYS A 226 8.19 23.89 5.55
C CYS A 226 9.51 24.58 5.17
N ASP A 227 10.62 23.93 5.48
CA ASP A 227 11.99 24.36 5.19
C ASP A 227 12.51 23.91 3.80
N ASN A 228 11.65 23.25 3.01
CA ASN A 228 11.98 22.68 1.70
C ASN A 228 13.15 21.67 1.72
N CYS A 229 13.29 20.89 2.80
CA CYS A 229 14.29 19.83 2.92
C CYS A 229 14.12 18.65 1.93
N MET A 230 12.93 18.47 1.33
CA MET A 230 12.58 17.38 0.40
C MET A 230 12.55 15.96 0.98
N ASP A 231 12.72 15.78 2.29
CA ASP A 231 12.71 14.46 2.94
C ASP A 231 11.39 13.72 2.76
N CYS A 232 10.27 14.44 2.80
CA CYS A 232 8.94 13.86 2.57
C CYS A 232 8.77 13.29 1.15
N TYR A 233 9.32 13.96 0.14
CA TYR A 233 9.33 13.46 -1.24
C TYR A 233 10.23 12.23 -1.40
N ASN A 234 11.40 12.23 -0.74
CA ASN A 234 12.37 11.14 -0.83
C ASN A 234 11.94 9.84 -0.12
N ILE A 235 10.97 9.90 0.78
CA ILE A 235 10.45 8.71 1.50
C ILE A 235 9.05 8.30 1.04
N CYS A 236 8.31 9.19 0.39
CA CYS A 236 6.96 8.89 -0.04
C CYS A 236 7.00 7.90 -1.21
N PRO A 237 6.25 6.79 -1.16
CA PRO A 237 6.12 5.89 -2.30
C PRO A 237 5.53 6.57 -3.54
N GLU A 238 4.77 7.65 -3.34
CA GLU A 238 4.09 8.39 -4.41
C GLU A 238 4.30 9.90 -4.26
N PRO A 239 5.54 10.40 -4.49
CA PRO A 239 5.96 11.76 -4.14
C PRO A 239 5.12 12.87 -4.77
N GLN A 240 4.58 12.62 -5.97
CA GLN A 240 3.69 13.54 -6.68
C GLN A 240 2.49 14.07 -5.86
N ILE A 241 1.96 13.29 -4.91
CA ILE A 241 0.70 13.60 -4.23
C ILE A 241 0.90 14.75 -3.23
N LEU A 242 2.15 15.02 -2.88
CA LEU A 242 2.54 16.05 -1.92
C LEU A 242 2.72 17.42 -2.59
N ARG A 243 2.82 17.48 -3.93
CA ARG A 243 3.07 18.74 -4.66
C ARG A 243 1.97 19.78 -4.46
N SER A 244 0.72 19.40 -4.69
CA SER A 244 -0.44 20.30 -4.51
C SER A 244 -0.60 20.76 -3.06
N PRO A 245 -0.63 19.89 -2.03
CA PRO A 245 -0.85 20.36 -0.66
C PRO A 245 0.33 21.13 -0.06
N LEU A 246 1.58 20.92 -0.50
CA LEU A 246 2.75 21.67 -0.01
C LEU A 246 3.07 22.94 -0.83
N HIS A 247 3.08 22.84 -2.15
CA HIS A 247 3.53 23.90 -3.07
C HIS A 247 2.44 24.40 -4.01
N GLY A 248 1.19 23.96 -3.83
CA GLY A 248 0.05 24.49 -4.56
C GLY A 248 -0.23 25.95 -4.23
N LYS A 249 -1.15 26.55 -4.97
CA LYS A 249 -1.62 27.92 -4.70
C LYS A 249 -2.31 27.99 -3.33
N LYS A 250 -2.44 29.19 -2.73
CA LYS A 250 -3.13 29.36 -1.44
C LYS A 250 -4.57 28.82 -1.44
N ASN A 251 -5.27 28.91 -2.59
CA ASN A 251 -6.61 28.36 -2.80
C ASN A 251 -6.69 26.82 -2.99
N GLU A 252 -5.56 26.10 -3.01
CA GLU A 252 -5.56 24.64 -3.13
C GLU A 252 -5.61 23.98 -1.76
N SER A 253 -6.39 22.89 -1.68
CA SER A 253 -6.61 22.17 -0.44
C SER A 253 -5.30 21.74 0.23
N LEU A 254 -5.21 21.93 1.55
CA LEU A 254 -4.08 21.46 2.36
C LEU A 254 -4.11 19.95 2.60
N LEU A 255 -5.19 19.30 2.20
CA LEU A 255 -5.43 17.87 2.32
C LEU A 255 -4.82 17.07 1.15
N VAL A 256 -4.19 15.94 1.46
CA VAL A 256 -3.76 14.95 0.46
C VAL A 256 -4.97 14.14 0.00
N LEU A 257 -5.75 14.71 -0.93
CA LEU A 257 -6.98 14.10 -1.45
C LEU A 257 -6.76 13.04 -2.54
N SER A 258 -5.51 12.86 -2.99
CA SER A 258 -5.20 11.85 -4.02
C SER A 258 -5.54 10.44 -3.56
N LYS A 259 -6.21 9.69 -4.44
CA LYS A 259 -6.47 8.25 -4.29
C LYS A 259 -5.20 7.39 -4.32
N ASP A 260 -4.07 7.95 -4.74
CA ASP A 260 -2.76 7.28 -4.76
C ASP A 260 -2.11 7.19 -3.38
N CYS A 261 -2.55 8.02 -2.43
CA CYS A 261 -2.02 7.98 -1.07
C CYS A 261 -2.35 6.63 -0.42
N ILE A 262 -1.30 5.92 0.03
CA ILE A 262 -1.42 4.66 0.79
C ILE A 262 -1.55 4.84 2.30
N SER A 263 -1.65 6.09 2.77
CA SER A 263 -1.82 6.41 4.20
C SER A 263 -0.77 5.76 5.11
N CYS A 264 0.48 5.69 4.63
CA CYS A 264 1.59 5.01 5.32
C CYS A 264 2.27 5.84 6.43
N GLY A 265 1.93 7.13 6.56
CA GLY A 265 2.46 8.01 7.61
C GLY A 265 3.94 8.39 7.52
N ARG A 266 4.67 7.94 6.49
CA ARG A 266 6.12 8.20 6.38
C ARG A 266 6.48 9.68 6.24
N CYS A 267 5.62 10.47 5.61
CA CYS A 267 5.79 11.93 5.53
C CYS A 267 5.68 12.62 6.91
N VAL A 268 4.88 12.07 7.83
CA VAL A 268 4.76 12.54 9.21
C VAL A 268 5.99 12.12 10.03
N ASP A 269 6.50 10.91 9.81
CA ASP A 269 7.72 10.39 10.46
C ASP A 269 8.96 11.25 10.14
N VAL A 270 9.20 11.59 8.87
CA VAL A 270 10.47 12.21 8.45
C VAL A 270 10.50 13.74 8.56
N CYS A 271 9.34 14.39 8.77
CA CYS A 271 9.27 15.85 8.78
C CYS A 271 9.72 16.41 10.14
N ALA A 272 10.91 17.03 10.17
CA ALA A 272 11.48 17.64 11.36
C ALA A 272 10.61 18.79 11.91
N GLU A 273 10.04 19.59 11.01
CA GLU A 273 9.19 20.75 11.34
C GLU A 273 7.72 20.40 11.63
N LYS A 274 7.37 19.10 11.64
CA LYS A 274 6.02 18.58 11.96
C LYS A 274 4.90 19.23 11.12
N VAL A 275 5.17 19.46 9.84
CA VAL A 275 4.22 20.06 8.90
C VAL A 275 3.00 19.15 8.65
N PHE A 276 3.19 17.83 8.67
CA PHE A 276 2.14 16.86 8.35
C PHE A 276 1.43 16.32 9.60
N ILE A 277 0.09 16.22 9.51
CA ILE A 277 -0.76 15.62 10.53
C ILE A 277 -1.78 14.66 9.90
N PHE A 278 -2.19 13.63 10.64
CA PHE A 278 -3.39 12.86 10.29
C PHE A 278 -4.63 13.61 10.78
N THR A 279 -5.62 13.73 9.93
CA THR A 279 -6.89 14.41 10.22
C THR A 279 -8.03 13.79 9.43
N THR A 280 -9.24 14.31 9.62
CA THR A 280 -10.41 13.93 8.85
C THR A 280 -10.50 14.74 7.55
N ARG A 281 -11.08 14.14 6.51
CA ARG A 281 -11.34 14.73 5.19
C ARG A 281 -12.15 16.03 5.28
N PHE A 282 -12.99 16.16 6.31
CA PHE A 282 -13.85 17.33 6.53
C PHE A 282 -13.11 18.50 7.20
N ASN A 283 -11.86 18.31 7.62
CA ASN A 283 -11.11 19.35 8.32
C ASN A 283 -10.41 20.29 7.33
N HIS A 284 -11.16 21.27 6.83
CA HIS A 284 -10.70 22.33 5.93
C HIS A 284 -10.09 23.54 6.66
N SER A 285 -9.89 23.46 7.99
CA SER A 285 -9.40 24.60 8.79
C SER A 285 -8.04 25.13 8.31
N GLY A 286 -7.95 26.39 7.86
CA GLY A 286 -6.71 26.99 7.37
C GLY A 286 -6.46 26.90 5.85
N GLU A 287 -7.45 26.42 5.08
CA GLU A 287 -7.55 26.70 3.63
C GLU A 287 -7.99 28.15 3.38
#